data_AF-A0AA38I2B6-F1
#
_entry.id   AF-A0AA38I2B6-F1
#
_cell.length_a   1.000
_cell.length_b   1.000
_cell.length_c   1.000
_cell.angle_alpha   90.00
_cell.angle_beta   90.00
_cell.angle_gamma   90.00
#
_symmetry.space_group_name_H-M   'P 1'
#
loop_
_entity.id
_entity.type
_entity.pdbx_description
1 polymer ?
#
loop_
_entity_poly.entity_id
_entity_poly.type
_entity_poly.pdbx_seq_one_letter_code
_entity_poly.pdbx_strand_id
1 'polypeptide(L)'
;MNCMKEWRVSERANYDEIERSVRSLRKKKSPGMDGVTPQMMAVVWKTVPEYVLEVFNACMGVGGVPDEWKVPRLVILLKGMDKGMSLRRSYRPILKEEGRGLSSDS
;
A
#
# COMPACT_ATOMS: atom_id res chain seq x y z
N MET A 1 -13.43 -16.31 7.98
CA MET A 1 -13.18 -16.70 6.57
C MET A 1 -11.72 -16.43 6.29
N ASN A 2 -10.91 -17.49 6.27
CA ASN A 2 -9.45 -17.44 6.14
C ASN A 2 -9.04 -16.82 4.79
N CYS A 3 -8.68 -15.54 4.80
CA CYS A 3 -7.98 -14.88 3.70
C CYS A 3 -6.50 -14.69 4.07
N MET A 4 -5.91 -15.66 4.75
CA MET A 4 -4.49 -15.67 5.04
C MET A 4 -3.82 -16.48 3.94
N LYS A 5 -3.49 -15.81 2.83
CA LYS A 5 -2.55 -16.38 1.87
C LYS A 5 -1.22 -16.48 2.60
N GLU A 6 -0.74 -17.70 2.76
CA GLU A 6 0.56 -18.01 3.35
C GLU A 6 1.63 -17.16 2.66
N TRP A 7 2.20 -16.20 3.38
CA TRP A 7 3.47 -15.63 2.97
C TRP A 7 4.50 -16.73 3.15
N ARG A 8 5.02 -17.23 2.03
CA ARG A 8 6.15 -18.15 2.05
C ARG A 8 7.29 -17.38 2.70
N VAL A 9 7.75 -17.84 3.87
CA VAL A 9 8.94 -17.27 4.54
C VAL A 9 10.09 -17.41 3.53
N SER A 10 10.45 -16.28 2.92
CA SER A 10 11.54 -16.17 1.96
C SER A 10 12.87 -16.01 2.71
N GLU A 11 13.97 -16.29 2.01
CA GLU A 11 15.29 -15.82 2.42
C GLU A 11 15.26 -14.29 2.66
N ARG A 12 16.10 -13.82 3.60
CA ARG A 12 16.19 -12.40 3.96
C ARG A 12 16.45 -11.55 2.73
N ALA A 13 15.76 -10.41 2.63
CA ALA A 13 16.03 -9.43 1.59
C ALA A 13 17.40 -8.83 1.82
N ASN A 14 18.09 -8.57 0.71
CA ASN A 14 19.33 -7.80 0.69
C ASN A 14 19.09 -6.38 0.14
N TYR A 15 20.13 -5.55 0.26
CA TYR A 15 20.08 -4.15 -0.14
C TYR A 15 19.71 -3.97 -1.63
N ASP A 16 20.31 -4.76 -2.52
CA ASP A 16 20.12 -4.63 -3.98
C ASP A 16 18.71 -4.99 -4.43
N GLU A 17 18.08 -5.95 -3.75
CA GLU A 17 16.69 -6.33 -4.00
C GLU A 17 15.73 -5.20 -3.62
N ILE A 18 15.92 -4.61 -2.43
CA ILE A 18 15.10 -3.50 -1.97
C ILE A 18 15.36 -2.27 -2.83
N GLU A 19 16.61 -1.98 -3.18
CA GLU A 19 16.95 -0.84 -4.04
C GLU A 19 16.30 -0.96 -5.43
N ARG A 20 16.39 -2.13 -6.08
CA ARG A 20 15.72 -2.38 -7.37
C ARG A 20 14.21 -2.22 -7.25
N SER A 21 13.63 -2.72 -6.16
CA SER A 21 12.19 -2.62 -5.89
C SER A 21 11.76 -1.16 -5.72
N VAL A 22 12.47 -0.39 -4.89
CA VAL A 22 12.20 1.04 -4.66
C VAL A 22 12.34 1.84 -5.95
N ARG A 23 13.36 1.57 -6.76
CA ARG A 23 13.56 2.22 -8.07
C ARG A 23 12.46 1.88 -9.08
N SER A 24 11.88 0.68 -8.99
CA SER A 24 10.80 0.24 -9.88
C SER A 24 9.43 0.84 -9.55
N LEU A 25 9.27 1.47 -8.37
CA LEU A 25 8.00 2.00 -7.93
C LEU A 25 7.43 3.06 -8.90
N ARG A 26 6.17 2.88 -9.28
CA ARG A 26 5.48 3.85 -10.15
C ARG A 26 5.21 5.14 -9.38
N LYS A 27 5.87 6.21 -9.81
CA LYS A 27 5.67 7.56 -9.29
C LYS A 27 4.22 8.01 -9.52
N LYS A 28 3.70 8.89 -8.65
CA LYS A 28 2.32 9.43 -8.70
C LYS A 28 1.20 8.40 -8.49
N LYS A 29 1.51 7.24 -7.90
CA LYS A 29 0.47 6.37 -7.33
C LYS A 29 -0.03 6.97 -6.01
N SER A 30 -1.31 6.76 -5.72
CA SER A 30 -1.87 7.09 -4.40
C SER A 30 -1.14 6.30 -3.32
N PRO A 31 -0.92 6.90 -2.13
CA PRO A 31 -0.40 6.17 -0.99
C PRO A 31 -1.39 5.09 -0.53
N GLY A 32 -0.89 4.13 0.24
CA GLY A 32 -1.72 3.21 1.02
C GLY A 32 -2.35 3.89 2.23
N MET A 33 -2.79 3.08 3.19
CA MET A 33 -3.35 3.51 4.47
C MET A 33 -2.42 4.46 5.21
N ASP A 34 -1.16 4.05 5.20
CA ASP A 34 -0.02 4.59 5.92
C ASP A 34 0.33 6.02 5.47
N GLY A 35 -0.26 6.49 4.37
CA GLY A 35 0.09 7.78 3.77
C GLY A 35 1.45 7.77 3.07
N VAL A 36 2.15 6.63 3.02
CA VAL A 36 3.49 6.54 2.45
C VAL A 36 3.37 6.44 0.94
N THR A 37 3.74 7.52 0.26
CA THR A 37 3.79 7.53 -1.20
C THR A 37 5.05 6.82 -1.72
N PRO A 38 5.05 6.35 -2.98
CA PRO A 38 6.26 5.87 -3.63
C PRO A 38 7.44 6.87 -3.61
N GLN A 39 7.13 8.16 -3.62
CA GLN A 39 8.14 9.22 -3.55
C GLN A 39 8.74 9.33 -2.15
N MET A 40 7.91 9.23 -1.11
CA MET A 40 8.38 9.18 0.28
C MET A 40 9.24 7.95 0.50
N MET A 41 8.82 6.77 0.02
CA MET A 41 9.63 5.55 0.12
C MET A 41 11.01 5.72 -0.56
N ALA A 42 11.07 6.36 -1.73
CA ALA A 42 12.33 6.65 -2.39
C ALA A 42 13.23 7.62 -1.60
N VAL A 43 12.66 8.54 -0.84
CA VAL A 43 13.41 9.43 0.07
C VAL A 43 13.87 8.64 1.30
N VAL A 44 12.97 7.92 1.96
CA VAL A 44 13.26 7.09 3.15
C VAL A 44 14.37 6.09 2.85
N TRP A 45 14.31 5.39 1.72
CA TRP A 45 15.37 4.46 1.30
C TRP A 45 16.74 5.13 1.15
N LYS A 46 16.79 6.37 0.66
CA LYS A 46 18.04 7.13 0.53
C LYS A 46 18.57 7.64 1.87
N THR A 47 17.70 7.83 2.86
CA THR A 47 18.05 8.44 4.14
C THR A 47 18.35 7.41 5.22
N VAL A 48 17.60 6.31 5.26
CA VAL A 48 17.66 5.27 6.30
C VAL A 48 17.47 3.86 5.72
N PRO A 49 18.31 3.42 4.78
CA PRO A 49 18.14 2.12 4.13
C PRO A 49 18.25 0.93 5.10
N GLU A 50 19.07 1.03 6.15
CA GLU A 50 19.24 -0.05 7.13
C GLU A 50 17.93 -0.33 7.86
N TYR A 51 17.23 0.73 8.29
CA TYR A 51 15.94 0.60 8.98
C TYR A 51 14.87 0.00 8.07
N VAL A 52 14.84 0.40 6.80
CA VAL A 52 13.91 -0.17 5.82
C VAL A 52 14.18 -1.66 5.65
N LEU A 53 15.44 -2.05 5.55
CA LEU A 53 15.86 -3.44 5.40
C LEU A 53 15.49 -4.28 6.63
N GLU A 54 15.68 -3.74 7.83
CA GLU A 54 15.26 -4.37 9.09
C GLU A 54 13.75 -4.61 9.14
N VAL A 55 12.95 -3.58 8.84
CA VAL A 55 11.48 -3.70 8.80
C VAL A 55 11.05 -4.74 7.77
N PHE A 56 11.64 -4.74 6.57
CA PHE A 56 11.30 -5.71 5.53
C PHE A 56 11.63 -7.15 5.96
N ASN A 57 12.80 -7.34 6.56
CA ASN A 57 13.25 -8.64 7.06
C ASN A 57 12.42 -9.11 8.27
N ALA A 58 11.98 -8.19 9.14
CA ALA A 58 11.06 -8.52 10.22
C ALA A 58 9.70 -9.01 9.68
N CYS A 59 9.14 -8.31 8.69
CA CYS A 59 7.90 -8.72 8.03
C CYS A 59 8.02 -10.11 7.39
N MET A 60 9.14 -10.41 6.73
CA MET A 60 9.36 -11.74 6.14
C MET A 60 9.57 -12.83 7.19
N GLY A 61 10.26 -12.52 8.29
CA GLY A 61 10.47 -13.47 9.39
C GLY A 61 9.18 -13.84 10.12
N VAL A 62 8.25 -12.90 10.26
CA VAL A 62 6.92 -13.13 10.85
C VAL A 62 5.93 -13.71 9.81
N GLY A 63 6.24 -13.59 8.52
CA GLY A 63 5.33 -14.00 7.44
C GLY A 63 4.11 -13.07 7.32
N GLY A 64 4.29 -11.77 7.58
CA GLY A 64 3.20 -10.82 7.56
C GLY A 64 3.65 -9.37 7.65
N VAL A 65 2.69 -8.46 7.43
CA VAL A 65 2.84 -7.01 7.60
C VAL A 65 1.93 -6.53 8.74
N PRO A 66 2.13 -5.32 9.28
CA PRO A 66 1.23 -4.73 10.27
C PRO A 66 -0.23 -4.79 9.81
N ASP A 67 -1.17 -5.05 10.72
CA ASP A 67 -2.59 -5.19 10.38
C ASP A 67 -3.19 -3.87 9.88
N GLU A 68 -2.65 -2.74 10.33
CA GLU A 68 -2.99 -1.40 9.87
C GLU A 68 -2.77 -1.24 8.36
N TRP A 69 -1.78 -1.92 7.80
CA TRP A 69 -1.49 -1.88 6.36
C TRP A 69 -2.46 -2.75 5.55
N LYS A 70 -3.22 -3.65 6.20
CA LYS A 70 -4.13 -4.59 5.52
C LYS A 70 -5.56 -4.06 5.39
N VAL A 71 -5.90 -2.94 6.03
CA VAL A 71 -7.27 -2.44 6.10
C VAL A 71 -7.60 -1.59 4.86
N PRO A 72 -8.55 -1.99 3.98
CA PRO A 72 -8.86 -1.21 2.80
C PRO A 72 -10.10 -0.28 2.97
N ARG A 73 -10.06 0.93 2.41
CA ARG A 73 -11.18 1.84 2.13
C ARG A 73 -11.88 1.50 0.82
N LEU A 74 -13.20 1.32 0.81
CA LEU A 74 -13.95 1.21 -0.45
C LEU A 74 -14.20 2.61 -1.05
N VAL A 75 -13.65 2.87 -2.24
CA VAL A 75 -13.96 4.06 -3.05
C VAL A 75 -14.66 3.63 -4.33
N ILE A 76 -15.85 4.17 -4.55
CA ILE A 76 -16.67 3.85 -5.73
C ILE A 76 -16.45 4.94 -6.79
N LEU A 77 -15.88 4.58 -7.94
CA LEU A 77 -15.69 5.52 -9.06
C LEU A 77 -16.68 5.28 -10.20
N LEU A 78 -17.27 6.34 -10.74
CA LEU A 78 -18.13 6.25 -11.93
C LEU A 78 -17.26 6.09 -13.20
N LYS A 79 -17.64 5.19 -14.10
CA LYS A 79 -16.95 4.90 -15.37
C LYS A 79 -17.48 5.84 -16.45
N GLY A 80 -17.03 7.10 -16.43
CA GLY A 80 -17.37 8.12 -17.42
C GLY A 80 -18.72 8.78 -17.19
N MET A 81 -18.87 10.03 -17.66
CA MET A 81 -20.08 10.85 -17.45
C MET A 81 -21.30 10.31 -18.23
N ASP A 82 -21.05 9.59 -19.32
CA ASP A 82 -22.09 9.15 -20.27
C ASP A 82 -22.79 7.85 -19.85
N LYS A 83 -22.39 7.26 -18.71
CA LYS A 83 -23.00 6.04 -18.20
C LYS A 83 -24.10 6.37 -17.20
N GLY A 84 -25.30 5.87 -17.47
CA GLY A 84 -26.45 6.04 -16.58
C GLY A 84 -26.10 5.66 -15.14
N MET A 85 -26.30 6.61 -14.21
CA MET A 85 -26.00 6.46 -12.78
C MET A 85 -26.83 5.35 -12.10
N SER A 86 -27.93 4.91 -12.73
CA SER A 86 -28.82 3.87 -12.23
C SER A 86 -28.31 2.44 -12.45
N LEU A 87 -27.28 2.21 -13.28
CA LEU A 87 -26.75 0.88 -13.52
C LEU A 87 -25.52 0.56 -12.65
N ARG A 88 -25.56 -0.57 -11.93
CA ARG A 88 -24.42 -1.09 -11.14
C ARG A 88 -23.11 -1.22 -11.95
N ARG A 89 -23.22 -1.49 -13.26
CA ARG A 89 -22.08 -1.60 -14.21
C ARG A 89 -21.41 -0.27 -14.54
N SER A 90 -22.01 0.84 -14.15
CA SER A 90 -21.46 2.19 -14.32
C SER A 90 -20.38 2.50 -13.30
N TYR A 91 -20.20 1.69 -12.25
CA TYR A 91 -19.21 1.91 -11.20
C TYR A 91 -18.05 0.91 -11.27
N ARG A 92 -16.85 1.39 -10.92
CA ARG A 92 -15.67 0.57 -10.63
C ARG A 92 -15.39 0.68 -9.14
N PRO A 93 -15.66 -0.37 -8.34
CA PRO A 93 -15.21 -0.38 -6.96
C PRO A 93 -13.68 -0.46 -6.95
N ILE A 94 -13.05 0.48 -6.26
CA ILE A 94 -11.62 0.45 -5.96
C ILE A 94 -11.50 0.36 -4.45
N LEU A 95 -10.86 -0.70 -3.97
CA LEU A 95 -10.37 -0.71 -2.60
C LEU A 95 -9.09 0.15 -2.56
N LYS A 96 -9.21 1.34 -1.98
CA LYS A 96 -8.08 2.10 -1.41
C LYS A 96 -7.86 1.63 0.02
N GLU A 97 -7.04 2.30 0.80
CA GLU A 97 -6.83 2.02 2.22
C GLU A 97 -7.19 3.28 3.05
N GLU A 98 -7.88 3.09 4.19
CA GLU A 98 -8.61 4.06 5.05
C GLU A 98 -7.78 5.10 5.86
N GLY A 99 -6.85 5.90 5.30
CA GLY A 99 -6.17 6.97 6.06
C GLY A 99 -7.16 7.88 6.83
N ARG A 100 -7.17 7.82 8.17
CA ARG A 100 -8.02 8.64 9.05
C ARG A 100 -7.70 10.12 8.85
N GLY A 101 -8.66 10.88 8.32
CA GLY A 101 -8.63 12.33 8.35
C GLY A 101 -8.89 12.79 9.78
N LEU A 102 -8.00 13.67 10.27
CA LEU A 102 -8.19 14.40 11.50
C LEU A 102 -9.52 15.16 11.45
N SER A 103 -10.34 14.92 12.47
CA SER A 103 -11.50 15.73 12.82
C SER A 103 -11.06 17.19 12.96
N SER A 104 -11.65 18.04 12.14
CA SER A 104 -11.74 19.47 12.39
C SER A 104 -12.70 19.66 13.56
N ASP A 105 -12.16 19.90 14.75
CA ASP A 105 -12.88 20.58 15.83
C ASP A 105 -12.30 21.99 15.95
N SER A 106 -12.99 22.95 15.32
CA SER A 106 -13.31 24.32 15.79
C SER A 106 -13.87 25.14 14.64
#